data_AF-A0A5N6GR36-F1
#
_entry.id   AF-A0A5N6GR36-F1
#
_cell.length_a   1.000
_cell.length_b   1.000
_cell.length_c   1.000
_cell.angle_alpha   90.00
_cell.angle_beta   90.00
_cell.angle_gamma   90.00
#
_symmetry.space_group_name_H-M   'P 1'
#
loop_
_entity.id
_entity.type
_entity.pdbx_description
1 polymer ?
#
loop_
_entity_poly.entity_id
_entity_poly.type
_entity_poly.pdbx_seq_one_letter_code
_entity_poly.pdbx_strand_id
1 'polypeptide(L)'
;MQSPGITLQSSSDSERAREGETSLEGHAEESSSALSLYDIRTRTPVSVLPALNDASNFVHIPCDTSTRLLEQFRNENLNYLPCIHIPPHVTPQELMQEKPFFWYCLTAVLTPNLIERESLFTKVHDTIYQKLVVETTPSMDLLLGLMTFMSWKVYCAKPFLNFYSHLLTGLVSELGINKAPRKDQSVLQGFNRAAGLKTEPAMKRTLEERRAVLGCFVITSSIASSLFKSDALRWTPHMEENLEILASTKECFGDELLVWLVRIQRLAISTRIGQAPDTRISEE
;
A
#
# COMPACT_ATOMS: atom_id res chain seq x y z
N MET A 1 43.79 53.46 -37.73
CA MET A 1 43.31 54.00 -39.03
C MET A 1 42.61 52.86 -39.73
N GLN A 2 41.36 52.86 -40.19
CA GLN A 2 40.28 53.85 -40.28
C GLN A 2 39.03 53.02 -40.68
N SER A 3 37.86 53.23 -40.06
CA SER A 3 36.55 53.02 -40.73
C SER A 3 36.39 54.10 -41.82
N PRO A 4 35.46 54.02 -42.81
CA PRO A 4 33.98 54.10 -42.67
C PRO A 4 33.24 53.14 -43.65
N GLY A 5 31.92 52.95 -43.75
CA GLY A 5 30.72 53.69 -43.33
C GLY A 5 29.85 54.04 -44.56
N ILE A 6 28.52 54.10 -44.36
CA ILE A 6 27.42 54.75 -45.16
C ILE A 6 26.36 53.77 -45.72
N THR A 7 25.03 53.95 -45.71
CA THR A 7 23.96 54.70 -44.97
C THR A 7 22.65 54.48 -45.76
N LEU A 8 21.48 54.43 -45.11
CA LEU A 8 20.18 55.12 -45.43
C LEU A 8 19.07 54.50 -44.53
N GLN A 9 18.58 55.15 -43.45
CA GLN A 9 17.53 56.21 -43.34
C GLN A 9 16.18 55.83 -43.99
N SER A 10 14.97 56.04 -43.42
CA SER A 10 14.48 56.86 -42.29
C SER A 10 12.98 56.59 -41.98
N SER A 11 12.56 56.86 -40.72
CA SER A 11 11.33 57.57 -40.22
C SER A 11 9.91 57.18 -40.73
N SER A 12 8.79 57.26 -39.99
CA SER A 12 8.40 57.89 -38.70
C SER A 12 6.92 57.59 -38.37
N ASP A 13 6.61 57.44 -37.07
CA ASP A 13 5.44 57.85 -36.25
C ASP A 13 4.11 58.31 -36.89
N SER A 14 2.93 57.89 -36.36
CA SER A 14 2.29 58.43 -35.13
C SER A 14 0.82 57.98 -34.94
N GLU A 15 0.44 57.75 -33.67
CA GLU A 15 -0.84 58.07 -32.95
C GLU A 15 -2.24 57.77 -33.55
N ARG A 16 -3.36 57.60 -32.84
CA ARG A 16 -3.82 57.35 -31.45
C ARG A 16 -5.35 57.56 -31.51
N ALA A 17 -6.20 56.72 -30.89
CA ALA A 17 -7.44 57.14 -30.21
C ALA A 17 -8.28 55.96 -29.68
N ARG A 18 -8.80 56.14 -28.47
CA ARG A 18 -9.83 55.35 -27.77
C ARG A 18 -11.17 56.09 -27.88
N GLU A 19 -12.26 55.34 -27.66
CA GLU A 19 -13.65 55.70 -27.21
C GLU A 19 -14.63 54.81 -28.02
N GLY A 20 -15.73 54.24 -27.57
CA GLY A 20 -16.49 54.22 -26.31
C GLY A 20 -17.86 53.58 -26.59
N GLU A 21 -18.33 52.73 -25.68
CA GLU A 21 -19.74 52.49 -25.27
C GLU A 21 -20.87 51.93 -26.20
N THR A 22 -21.53 50.90 -25.63
CA THR A 22 -23.00 50.61 -25.54
C THR A 22 -23.73 49.61 -26.47
N SER A 23 -24.35 48.63 -25.78
CA SER A 23 -25.71 48.05 -25.94
C SER A 23 -26.03 46.89 -26.91
N LEU A 24 -26.29 45.74 -26.27
CA LEU A 24 -27.49 44.89 -26.30
C LEU A 24 -27.86 44.01 -27.52
N GLU A 25 -28.23 42.77 -27.15
CA GLU A 25 -29.09 41.76 -27.79
C GLU A 25 -28.52 40.75 -28.79
N GLY A 26 -28.72 39.46 -28.47
CA GLY A 26 -28.91 38.37 -29.45
C GLY A 26 -28.18 37.05 -29.18
N HIS A 27 -28.89 36.10 -28.57
CA HIS A 27 -28.85 34.62 -28.74
C HIS A 27 -27.89 34.03 -29.80
N ALA A 28 -27.26 32.85 -29.68
CA ALA A 28 -27.23 31.74 -28.73
C ALA A 28 -26.05 30.81 -29.11
N GLU A 29 -25.84 29.78 -28.30
CA GLU A 29 -25.23 28.47 -28.61
C GLU A 29 -23.87 28.10 -27.97
N GLU A 30 -23.98 27.05 -27.13
CA GLU A 30 -23.06 25.98 -26.78
C GLU A 30 -21.87 26.24 -25.82
N SER A 31 -22.21 26.22 -24.52
CA SER A 31 -21.30 25.74 -23.46
C SER A 31 -21.40 24.22 -23.33
N SER A 32 -20.33 23.52 -23.70
CA SER A 32 -20.11 22.11 -23.34
C SER A 32 -19.49 22.04 -21.94
N SER A 33 -20.33 21.93 -20.92
CA SER A 33 -19.94 21.67 -19.53
C SER A 33 -19.47 20.22 -19.36
N ALA A 34 -18.18 20.05 -19.04
CA ALA A 34 -17.63 18.78 -18.59
C ALA A 34 -18.30 18.35 -17.27
N LEU A 35 -18.81 17.12 -17.26
CA LEU A 35 -19.59 16.52 -16.18
C LEU A 35 -18.79 16.42 -14.87
N SER A 36 -19.29 17.12 -13.85
CA SER A 36 -18.95 16.93 -12.44
C SER A 36 -19.55 15.62 -11.94
N LEU A 37 -18.71 14.69 -11.50
CA LEU A 37 -19.13 13.35 -11.09
C LEU A 37 -19.65 13.25 -9.63
N TYR A 38 -20.08 14.35 -9.01
CA TYR A 38 -20.51 14.34 -7.60
C TYR A 38 -21.65 15.34 -7.36
N ASP A 39 -22.79 14.88 -6.85
CA ASP A 39 -23.80 15.73 -6.20
C ASP A 39 -23.57 15.69 -4.69
N ILE A 40 -23.10 16.80 -4.12
CA ILE A 40 -22.63 16.91 -2.73
C ILE A 40 -23.81 16.88 -1.73
N ARG A 41 -25.06 16.94 -2.20
CA ARG A 41 -26.20 17.28 -1.33
C ARG A 41 -27.05 16.11 -0.82
N THR A 42 -26.98 14.91 -1.40
CA THR A 42 -27.96 13.85 -1.11
C THR A 42 -27.41 12.52 -0.63
N ARG A 43 -26.08 12.36 -0.50
CA ARG A 43 -25.38 11.16 0.07
C ARG A 43 -26.10 9.81 -0.20
N THR A 44 -26.57 9.61 -1.43
CA THR A 44 -27.12 8.33 -1.88
C THR A 44 -26.46 7.99 -3.22
N PRO A 45 -25.80 6.84 -3.36
CA PRO A 45 -25.20 6.45 -4.62
C PRO A 45 -26.29 5.93 -5.57
N VAL A 46 -26.55 6.65 -6.66
CA VAL A 46 -27.27 6.11 -7.83
C VAL A 46 -26.24 5.67 -8.86
N SER A 47 -25.84 4.42 -8.75
CA SER A 47 -25.75 3.43 -9.85
C SER A 47 -24.90 2.28 -9.36
N VAL A 48 -25.52 1.11 -9.34
CA VAL A 48 -24.93 -0.18 -9.03
C VAL A 48 -23.78 -0.39 -10.00
N LEU A 49 -22.54 -0.22 -9.51
CA LEU A 49 -21.38 -0.84 -10.16
C LEU A 49 -21.69 -2.33 -10.27
N PRO A 50 -21.47 -2.98 -11.43
CA PRO A 50 -21.64 -4.41 -11.52
C PRO A 50 -20.74 -5.01 -10.44
N ALA A 51 -21.36 -5.68 -9.47
CA ALA A 51 -20.64 -6.38 -8.43
C ALA A 51 -19.62 -7.27 -9.14
N LEU A 52 -18.33 -6.98 -8.96
CA LEU A 52 -17.23 -7.86 -9.33
C LEU A 52 -17.24 -9.05 -8.37
N ASN A 53 -18.36 -9.77 -8.34
CA ASN A 53 -18.60 -10.93 -7.49
C ASN A 53 -18.08 -12.21 -8.14
N ASP A 54 -17.12 -12.07 -9.05
CA ASP A 54 -16.58 -13.16 -9.82
C ASP A 54 -15.18 -13.49 -9.30
N ALA A 55 -15.17 -14.33 -8.27
CA ALA A 55 -14.05 -15.23 -7.97
C ALA A 55 -13.63 -16.10 -9.18
N SER A 56 -14.33 -15.98 -10.32
CA SER A 56 -14.06 -16.62 -11.60
C SER A 56 -13.08 -15.85 -12.52
N ASN A 57 -12.61 -14.65 -12.14
CA ASN A 57 -11.62 -13.90 -12.92
C ASN A 57 -10.15 -14.27 -12.66
N PHE A 58 -9.91 -15.23 -11.76
CA PHE A 58 -8.58 -15.80 -11.59
C PHE A 58 -8.26 -16.68 -12.79
N VAL A 59 -7.14 -16.42 -13.45
CA VAL A 59 -6.64 -17.22 -14.58
C VAL A 59 -6.71 -18.69 -14.19
N HIS A 60 -7.35 -19.52 -15.02
CA HIS A 60 -7.36 -20.97 -14.81
C HIS A 60 -5.93 -21.50 -15.02
N ILE A 61 -5.20 -21.65 -13.92
CA ILE A 61 -3.83 -22.17 -13.93
C ILE A 61 -3.90 -23.70 -13.82
N PRO A 62 -3.29 -24.45 -14.74
CA PRO A 62 -3.23 -25.91 -14.65
C PRO A 62 -2.65 -26.37 -13.31
N CYS A 63 -3.16 -27.49 -12.77
CA CYS A 63 -2.78 -28.01 -11.44
C CYS A 63 -1.26 -28.17 -11.27
N ASP A 64 -0.57 -28.68 -12.29
CA ASP A 64 0.88 -28.86 -12.26
C ASP A 64 1.62 -27.52 -12.16
N THR A 65 1.15 -26.51 -12.89
CA THR A 65 1.72 -25.15 -12.83
C THR A 65 1.46 -24.52 -11.46
N SER A 66 0.25 -24.63 -10.92
CA SER A 66 -0.09 -24.11 -9.59
C SER A 66 0.79 -24.72 -8.50
N THR A 67 1.04 -26.04 -8.56
CA THR A 67 1.91 -26.73 -7.60
C THR A 67 3.34 -26.21 -7.68
N ARG A 68 3.89 -26.09 -8.89
CA ARG A 68 5.24 -25.54 -9.12
C ARG A 68 5.38 -24.10 -8.63
N LEU A 69 4.39 -23.24 -8.89
CA LEU A 69 4.40 -21.85 -8.43
C LEU A 69 4.41 -21.76 -6.90
N LEU A 70 3.61 -22.59 -6.23
CA LEU A 70 3.56 -22.63 -4.78
C LEU A 70 4.89 -23.12 -4.19
N GLU A 71 5.47 -24.19 -4.75
CA GLU A 71 6.77 -24.70 -4.33
C GLU A 71 7.89 -23.69 -4.53
N GLN A 72 7.92 -23.02 -5.70
CA GLN A 72 8.88 -21.95 -5.98
C GLN A 72 8.72 -20.81 -4.97
N PHE A 73 7.49 -20.35 -4.72
CA PHE A 73 7.25 -19.30 -3.74
C PHE A 73 7.76 -19.68 -2.36
N ARG A 74 7.41 -20.90 -1.91
CA ARG A 74 7.74 -21.45 -0.60
C ARG A 74 9.24 -21.61 -0.39
N ASN A 75 9.95 -22.14 -1.39
CA ASN A 75 11.35 -22.56 -1.26
C ASN A 75 12.35 -21.48 -1.68
N GLU A 76 11.94 -20.52 -2.51
CA GLU A 76 12.84 -19.50 -3.06
C GLU A 76 12.42 -18.09 -2.61
N ASN A 77 11.19 -17.67 -2.89
CA ASN A 77 10.77 -16.28 -2.67
C ASN A 77 10.67 -15.90 -1.19
N LEU A 78 10.20 -16.83 -0.34
CA LEU A 78 10.14 -16.59 1.11
C LEU A 78 11.51 -16.40 1.77
N ASN A 79 12.61 -16.79 1.11
CA ASN A 79 13.97 -16.51 1.61
C ASN A 79 14.31 -15.01 1.54
N TYR A 80 13.68 -14.27 0.62
CA TYR A 80 13.87 -12.82 0.49
C TYR A 80 12.81 -12.03 1.25
N LEU A 81 11.62 -12.62 1.43
CA LEU A 81 10.51 -12.02 2.16
C LEU A 81 9.96 -12.99 3.22
N PRO A 82 10.64 -13.13 4.38
CA PRO A 82 10.30 -14.11 5.39
C PRO A 82 9.14 -13.67 6.31
N CYS A 83 8.20 -12.89 5.80
CA CYS A 83 7.05 -12.41 6.57
C CYS A 83 5.77 -13.21 6.34
N ILE A 84 5.82 -14.26 5.52
CA ILE A 84 4.71 -15.16 5.23
C ILE A 84 5.22 -16.59 5.46
N HIS A 85 4.43 -17.40 6.15
CA HIS A 85 4.72 -18.82 6.33
C HIS A 85 3.58 -19.62 5.70
N ILE A 86 3.91 -20.46 4.72
CA ILE A 86 2.97 -21.40 4.11
C ILE A 86 3.41 -22.81 4.49
N PRO A 87 2.66 -23.52 5.35
CA PRO A 87 3.02 -24.88 5.76
C PRO A 87 3.19 -25.82 4.55
N PRO A 88 4.07 -26.84 4.64
CA PRO A 88 4.33 -27.76 3.52
C PRO A 88 3.10 -28.54 3.05
N HIS A 89 2.15 -28.79 3.95
CA HIS A 89 0.93 -29.55 3.67
C HIS A 89 -0.13 -28.74 2.91
N VAL A 90 -0.04 -27.40 2.91
CA VAL A 90 -1.02 -26.55 2.23
C VAL A 90 -0.86 -26.71 0.73
N THR A 91 -1.97 -27.06 0.08
CA THR A 91 -2.08 -27.23 -1.37
C THR A 91 -2.43 -25.91 -2.06
N PRO A 92 -2.16 -25.78 -3.38
CA PRO A 92 -2.61 -24.62 -4.15
C PRO A 92 -4.13 -24.41 -4.07
N GLN A 93 -4.91 -25.49 -4.09
CA GLN A 93 -6.37 -25.45 -4.05
C GLN A 93 -6.88 -24.90 -2.72
N GLU A 94 -6.34 -25.36 -1.60
CA GLU A 94 -6.67 -24.83 -0.27
C GLU A 94 -6.31 -23.34 -0.18
N LEU A 95 -5.12 -22.96 -0.66
CA LEU A 95 -4.68 -21.57 -0.62
C LEU A 95 -5.55 -20.66 -1.50
N MET A 96 -5.97 -21.14 -2.68
CA MET A 96 -6.92 -20.45 -3.56
C MET A 96 -8.29 -20.24 -2.92
N GLN A 97 -8.75 -21.21 -2.12
CA GLN A 97 -10.04 -21.12 -1.43
C GLN A 97 -9.97 -20.20 -0.21
N GLU A 98 -8.92 -20.31 0.60
CA GLU A 98 -8.79 -19.55 1.84
C GLU A 98 -8.32 -18.10 1.61
N LYS A 99 -7.39 -17.92 0.67
CA LYS A 99 -6.72 -16.64 0.42
C LYS A 99 -6.60 -16.36 -1.09
N PRO A 100 -7.75 -16.17 -1.78
CA PRO A 100 -7.80 -16.04 -3.23
C PRO A 100 -7.01 -14.85 -3.76
N PHE A 101 -7.03 -13.70 -3.07
CA PHE A 101 -6.29 -12.52 -3.52
C PHE A 101 -4.78 -12.69 -3.33
N PHE A 102 -4.36 -13.26 -2.21
CA PHE A 102 -2.96 -13.61 -1.96
C PHE A 102 -2.42 -14.57 -3.02
N TRP A 103 -3.18 -15.63 -3.32
CA TRP A 103 -2.85 -16.54 -4.41
C TRP A 103 -2.68 -15.81 -5.75
N TYR A 104 -3.60 -14.90 -6.07
CA TYR A 104 -3.51 -14.12 -7.29
C TYR A 104 -2.26 -13.23 -7.35
N CYS A 105 -1.92 -12.52 -6.28
CA CYS A 105 -0.68 -11.75 -6.20
C CYS A 105 0.57 -12.64 -6.33
N LEU A 106 0.57 -13.82 -5.71
CA LEU A 106 1.65 -14.81 -5.81
C LEU A 106 1.84 -15.23 -7.27
N THR A 107 0.78 -15.64 -7.94
CA THR A 107 0.84 -16.07 -9.35
C THR A 107 1.30 -14.93 -10.26
N ALA A 108 0.80 -13.71 -10.06
CA ALA A 108 1.22 -12.54 -10.80
C ALA A 108 2.72 -12.27 -10.65
N VAL A 109 3.24 -12.27 -9.43
CA VAL A 109 4.67 -12.01 -9.14
C VAL A 109 5.58 -13.06 -9.79
N LEU A 110 5.15 -14.33 -9.79
CA LEU A 110 5.95 -15.44 -10.34
C LEU A 110 5.78 -15.68 -11.83
N THR A 111 4.80 -15.05 -12.48
CA THR A 111 4.56 -15.20 -13.93
C THR A 111 5.79 -14.73 -14.71
N PRO A 112 6.50 -15.58 -15.46
CA PRO A 112 7.77 -15.20 -16.09
C PRO A 112 7.59 -14.24 -17.28
N ASN A 113 6.48 -14.36 -18.01
CA ASN A 113 6.17 -13.49 -19.14
C ASN A 113 5.85 -12.07 -18.65
N LEU A 114 6.62 -11.08 -19.11
CA LEU A 114 6.47 -9.68 -18.67
C LEU A 114 5.14 -9.06 -19.09
N ILE A 115 4.64 -9.37 -20.28
CA ILE A 115 3.38 -8.80 -20.81
C ILE A 115 2.20 -9.34 -20.00
N GLU A 116 2.18 -10.66 -19.80
CA GLU A 116 1.17 -11.33 -18.98
C GLU A 116 1.21 -10.84 -17.54
N ARG A 117 2.41 -10.75 -16.96
CA ARG A 117 2.63 -10.22 -15.61
C ARG A 117 2.09 -8.80 -15.45
N GLU A 118 2.34 -7.90 -16.40
CA GLU A 118 1.80 -6.53 -16.32
C GLU A 118 0.28 -6.52 -16.43
N SER A 119 -0.33 -7.37 -17.27
CA SER A 119 -1.78 -7.54 -17.32
C SER A 119 -2.35 -8.00 -15.97
N LEU A 120 -1.70 -8.98 -15.33
CA LEU A 120 -2.08 -9.44 -14.00
C LEU A 120 -1.93 -8.34 -12.95
N PHE A 121 -0.86 -7.54 -13.02
CA PHE A 121 -0.63 -6.41 -12.12
C PHE A 121 -1.67 -5.29 -12.27
N THR A 122 -2.16 -5.01 -13.47
CA THR A 122 -3.29 -4.08 -13.66
C THR A 122 -4.52 -4.58 -12.90
N LYS A 123 -4.86 -5.87 -13.04
CA LYS A 123 -5.97 -6.48 -12.30
C LYS A 123 -5.76 -6.50 -10.79
N VAL A 124 -4.52 -6.72 -10.31
CA VAL A 124 -4.19 -6.60 -8.88
C VAL A 124 -4.52 -5.18 -8.39
N HIS A 125 -4.14 -4.16 -9.16
CA HIS A 125 -4.41 -2.77 -8.83
C HIS A 125 -5.90 -2.46 -8.74
N ASP A 126 -6.67 -2.89 -9.75
CA ASP A 126 -8.12 -2.70 -9.79
C ASP A 126 -8.79 -3.38 -8.59
N THR A 127 -8.33 -4.59 -8.24
CA THR A 127 -8.83 -5.32 -7.07
C THR A 127 -8.50 -4.61 -5.76
N ILE A 128 -7.29 -4.05 -5.62
CA ILE A 128 -6.90 -3.26 -4.44
C ILE A 128 -7.82 -2.05 -4.29
N TYR A 129 -8.07 -1.31 -5.38
CA TYR A 129 -8.96 -0.15 -5.33
C TYR A 129 -10.39 -0.55 -4.97
N GLN A 130 -10.91 -1.60 -5.59
CA GLN A 130 -12.24 -2.09 -5.31
C GLN A 130 -12.38 -2.51 -3.83
N LYS A 131 -11.47 -3.35 -3.32
CA LYS A 131 -11.57 -3.86 -1.94
C LYS A 131 -11.26 -2.84 -0.86
N LEU A 132 -10.27 -1.96 -1.06
CA LEU A 132 -9.86 -0.99 -0.03
C LEU A 132 -10.64 0.32 -0.09
N VAL A 133 -10.86 0.85 -1.29
CA VAL A 133 -11.42 2.21 -1.46
C VAL A 133 -12.94 2.16 -1.57
N VAL A 134 -13.49 1.15 -2.25
CA VAL A 134 -14.94 1.05 -2.48
C VAL A 134 -15.61 0.22 -1.39
N GLU A 135 -15.14 -1.00 -1.17
CA GLU A 135 -15.79 -1.95 -0.25
C GLU A 135 -15.31 -1.78 1.21
N THR A 136 -14.09 -1.28 1.40
CA THR A 136 -13.44 -1.12 2.72
C THR A 136 -13.47 -2.42 3.54
N THR A 137 -13.06 -3.54 2.93
CA THR A 137 -13.06 -4.87 3.54
C THR A 137 -11.62 -5.34 3.89
N PRO A 138 -11.02 -4.86 4.99
CA PRO A 138 -9.68 -5.29 5.40
C PRO A 138 -9.69 -6.77 5.78
N SER A 139 -8.71 -7.52 5.28
CA SER A 139 -8.55 -8.94 5.57
C SER A 139 -7.08 -9.36 5.55
N MET A 140 -6.77 -10.49 6.20
CA MET A 140 -5.43 -11.07 6.12
C MET A 140 -5.07 -11.49 4.70
N ASP A 141 -6.02 -12.00 3.92
CA ASP A 141 -5.83 -12.31 2.49
C ASP A 141 -5.35 -11.07 1.71
N LEU A 142 -6.04 -9.94 1.90
CA LEU A 142 -5.70 -8.67 1.26
C LEU A 142 -4.33 -8.13 1.71
N LEU A 143 -4.02 -8.23 3.01
CA LEU A 143 -2.74 -7.81 3.56
C LEU A 143 -1.59 -8.62 2.99
N LEU A 144 -1.68 -9.96 3.04
CA LEU A 144 -0.63 -10.85 2.53
C LEU A 144 -0.44 -10.68 1.02
N GLY A 145 -1.53 -10.58 0.25
CA GLY A 145 -1.47 -10.32 -1.18
C GLY A 145 -0.79 -8.99 -1.51
N LEU A 146 -1.13 -7.92 -0.78
CA LEU A 146 -0.50 -6.61 -0.99
C LEU A 146 0.99 -6.65 -0.60
N MET A 147 1.35 -7.32 0.49
CA MET A 147 2.75 -7.50 0.88
C MET A 147 3.54 -8.23 -0.21
N THR A 148 3.02 -9.33 -0.76
CA THR A 148 3.67 -10.09 -1.85
C THR A 148 3.85 -9.25 -3.10
N PHE A 149 2.80 -8.54 -3.52
CA PHE A 149 2.87 -7.64 -4.66
C PHE A 149 3.94 -6.54 -4.45
N MET A 150 3.98 -5.96 -3.25
CA MET A 150 4.92 -4.88 -2.92
C MET A 150 6.36 -5.34 -2.84
N SER A 151 6.62 -6.51 -2.26
CA SER A 151 7.97 -7.05 -2.18
C SER A 151 8.59 -7.21 -3.56
N TRP A 152 7.81 -7.61 -4.58
CA TRP A 152 8.29 -7.61 -5.97
C TRP A 152 8.52 -6.19 -6.53
N LYS A 153 7.58 -5.27 -6.31
CA LYS A 153 7.67 -3.89 -6.84
C LYS A 153 8.83 -3.09 -6.25
N VAL A 154 9.21 -3.35 -5.00
CA VAL A 154 10.41 -2.76 -4.37
C VAL A 154 11.67 -3.07 -5.19
N TYR A 155 11.78 -4.27 -5.76
CA TYR A 155 12.92 -4.65 -6.62
C TYR A 155 12.86 -4.07 -8.04
N CYS A 156 11.68 -3.70 -8.55
CA CYS A 156 11.49 -3.24 -9.92
C CYS A 156 11.26 -1.73 -10.10
N ALA A 157 11.36 -0.93 -9.02
CA ALA A 157 11.28 0.55 -9.00
C ALA A 157 10.19 1.15 -9.92
N LYS A 158 8.91 0.94 -9.58
CA LYS A 158 7.77 1.57 -10.26
C LYS A 158 7.27 2.81 -9.50
N PRO A 159 6.57 3.76 -10.15
CA PRO A 159 5.92 4.87 -9.46
C PRO A 159 4.91 4.39 -8.40
N PHE A 160 4.54 5.27 -7.46
CA PHE A 160 3.51 5.06 -6.43
C PHE A 160 3.83 4.11 -5.26
N LEU A 161 5.08 3.68 -5.05
CA LEU A 161 5.47 2.90 -3.87
C LEU A 161 5.03 3.55 -2.53
N ASN A 162 5.05 4.88 -2.44
CA ASN A 162 4.56 5.60 -1.26
C ASN A 162 3.07 5.35 -0.98
N PHE A 163 2.24 5.34 -2.04
CA PHE A 163 0.80 5.10 -1.90
C PHE A 163 0.53 3.73 -1.30
N TYR A 164 1.19 2.69 -1.81
CA TYR A 164 1.04 1.34 -1.27
C TYR A 164 1.63 1.18 0.15
N SER A 165 2.68 1.92 0.50
CA SER A 165 3.19 1.98 1.88
C SER A 165 2.10 2.46 2.85
N HIS A 166 1.36 3.50 2.45
CA HIS A 166 0.21 3.97 3.23
C HIS A 166 -0.94 2.97 3.25
N LEU A 167 -1.23 2.26 2.16
CA LEU A 167 -2.24 1.19 2.15
C LEU A 167 -1.87 0.04 3.10
N LEU A 168 -0.61 -0.41 3.11
CA LEU A 168 -0.13 -1.42 4.06
C LEU A 168 -0.30 -0.94 5.51
N THR A 169 0.09 0.31 5.79
CA THR A 169 -0.04 0.92 7.12
C THR A 169 -1.50 1.04 7.55
N GLY A 170 -2.39 1.42 6.63
CA GLY A 170 -3.83 1.49 6.83
C GLY A 170 -4.43 0.12 7.14
N LEU A 171 -4.15 -0.89 6.32
CA LEU A 171 -4.61 -2.26 6.52
C LEU A 171 -4.19 -2.85 7.86
N VAL A 172 -2.92 -2.68 8.25
CA VAL A 172 -2.41 -3.10 9.56
C VAL A 172 -3.18 -2.43 10.70
N SER A 173 -3.53 -1.16 10.53
CA SER A 173 -4.25 -0.38 11.54
C SER A 173 -5.73 -0.76 11.64
N GLU A 174 -6.38 -1.00 10.49
CA GLU A 174 -7.77 -1.45 10.41
C GLU A 174 -7.94 -2.87 10.98
N LEU A 175 -7.02 -3.78 10.66
CA LEU A 175 -6.97 -5.12 11.28
C LEU A 175 -6.60 -5.06 12.78
N GLY A 176 -6.08 -3.92 13.24
CA GLY A 176 -5.66 -3.71 14.62
C GLY A 176 -4.49 -4.59 15.06
N ILE A 177 -3.72 -5.17 14.12
CA ILE A 177 -2.64 -6.12 14.41
C ILE A 177 -1.38 -5.47 14.99
N ASN A 178 -1.25 -4.15 14.86
CA ASN A 178 -0.17 -3.35 15.45
C ASN A 178 -0.44 -2.87 16.88
N LYS A 179 -1.63 -3.13 17.42
CA LYS A 179 -2.04 -2.72 18.78
C LYS A 179 -2.15 -3.96 19.66
N ALA A 180 -1.77 -3.81 20.92
CA ALA A 180 -2.06 -4.83 21.91
C ALA A 180 -3.59 -5.05 21.96
N PRO A 181 -4.07 -6.29 22.17
CA PRO A 181 -5.49 -6.54 22.40
C PRO A 181 -6.02 -5.54 23.43
N ARG A 182 -7.08 -4.80 23.08
CA ARG A 182 -7.52 -3.60 23.84
C ARG A 182 -7.60 -3.90 25.33
N LYS A 183 -6.84 -3.18 26.15
CA LYS A 183 -6.99 -3.18 27.62
C LYS A 183 -8.34 -2.63 28.09
N ASP A 184 -9.14 -1.99 27.23
CA ASP A 184 -10.52 -1.56 27.54
C ASP A 184 -11.46 -2.76 27.76
N GLN A 185 -11.07 -3.94 27.30
CA GLN A 185 -11.66 -5.16 27.79
C GLN A 185 -11.46 -5.28 29.30
N SER A 186 -10.40 -4.82 29.97
CA SER A 186 -10.26 -5.01 31.42
C SER A 186 -11.34 -4.34 32.29
N VAL A 187 -11.84 -3.15 31.93
CA VAL A 187 -12.91 -2.48 32.68
C VAL A 187 -14.27 -3.07 32.35
N LEU A 188 -14.56 -3.28 31.05
CA LEU A 188 -15.81 -3.89 30.60
C LEU A 188 -15.88 -5.39 30.93
N GLN A 189 -14.77 -6.12 30.86
CA GLN A 189 -14.61 -7.50 31.35
C GLN A 189 -14.63 -7.55 32.86
N GLY A 190 -14.08 -6.56 33.56
CA GLY A 190 -14.20 -6.43 35.01
C GLY A 190 -15.67 -6.30 35.41
N PHE A 191 -16.41 -5.43 34.73
CA PHE A 191 -17.85 -5.29 34.86
C PHE A 191 -18.60 -6.56 34.47
N ASN A 192 -18.30 -7.17 33.32
CA ASN A 192 -18.93 -8.40 32.85
C ASN A 192 -18.67 -9.56 33.82
N ARG A 193 -17.44 -9.69 34.34
CA ARG A 193 -17.07 -10.71 35.32
C ARG A 193 -17.76 -10.45 36.67
N ALA A 194 -17.91 -9.20 37.08
CA ALA A 194 -18.70 -8.81 38.25
C ALA A 194 -20.21 -9.02 38.05
N ALA A 195 -20.71 -8.90 36.81
CA ALA A 195 -22.09 -9.15 36.40
C ALA A 195 -22.38 -10.61 36.01
N GLY A 196 -21.41 -11.52 36.17
CA GLY A 196 -21.55 -12.96 35.85
C GLY A 196 -21.62 -13.29 34.35
N LEU A 197 -21.34 -12.33 33.46
CA LEU A 197 -21.27 -12.53 32.02
C LEU A 197 -19.96 -13.21 31.63
N LYS A 198 -20.04 -14.21 30.75
CA LYS A 198 -18.86 -14.90 30.21
C LYS A 198 -17.98 -13.89 29.47
N THR A 199 -16.79 -13.69 30.01
CA THR A 199 -15.73 -12.92 29.37
C THR A 199 -14.95 -13.84 28.44
N GLU A 200 -15.07 -13.62 27.13
CA GLU A 200 -14.18 -14.28 26.17
C GLU A 200 -12.72 -13.82 26.41
N PRO A 201 -11.76 -14.75 26.51
CA PRO A 201 -10.35 -14.39 26.68
C PRO A 201 -9.91 -13.54 25.49
N ALA A 202 -9.07 -12.52 25.77
CA ALA A 202 -8.46 -11.72 24.72
C ALA A 202 -7.79 -12.66 23.70
N MET A 203 -8.28 -12.66 22.46
CA MET A 203 -7.83 -13.59 21.43
C MET A 203 -6.32 -13.42 21.25
N LYS A 204 -5.57 -14.51 21.48
CA LYS A 204 -4.11 -14.48 21.32
C LYS A 204 -3.80 -14.25 19.84
N ARG A 205 -3.00 -13.22 19.57
CA ARG A 205 -2.52 -12.90 18.22
C ARG A 205 -1.81 -14.11 17.61
N THR A 206 -2.21 -14.50 16.40
CA THR A 206 -1.63 -15.63 15.69
C THR A 206 -0.20 -15.32 15.25
N LEU A 207 0.61 -16.34 14.98
CA LEU A 207 1.96 -16.14 14.43
C LEU A 207 1.91 -15.51 13.02
N GLU A 208 0.88 -15.81 12.23
CA GLU A 208 0.65 -15.20 10.92
C GLU A 208 0.48 -13.67 11.03
N GLU A 209 -0.38 -13.20 11.94
CA GLU A 209 -0.58 -11.76 12.16
C GLU A 209 0.70 -11.07 12.67
N ARG A 210 1.46 -11.74 13.55
CA ARG A 210 2.73 -11.21 14.09
C ARG A 210 3.78 -11.06 12.99
N ARG A 211 3.93 -12.07 12.12
CA ARG A 211 4.81 -11.98 10.95
C ARG A 211 4.36 -10.88 9.99
N ALA A 212 3.05 -10.78 9.74
CA ALA A 212 2.50 -9.81 8.81
C ALA A 212 2.80 -8.37 9.26
N VAL A 213 2.55 -8.03 10.53
CA VAL A 213 2.83 -6.66 11.04
C VAL A 213 4.32 -6.33 11.03
N LEU A 214 5.19 -7.29 11.38
CA LEU A 214 6.64 -7.12 11.33
C LEU A 214 7.17 -7.02 9.89
N GLY A 215 6.62 -7.81 8.98
CA GLY A 215 6.91 -7.73 7.55
C GLY A 215 6.51 -6.39 6.95
N CYS A 216 5.32 -5.88 7.29
CA CYS A 216 4.88 -4.56 6.86
C CYS A 216 5.82 -3.46 7.34
N PHE A 217 6.32 -3.57 8.57
CA PHE A 217 7.35 -2.66 9.06
C PHE A 217 8.61 -2.69 8.19
N VAL A 218 9.13 -3.88 7.87
CA VAL A 218 10.33 -4.01 7.01
C VAL A 218 10.08 -3.43 5.62
N ILE A 219 8.95 -3.76 4.97
CA ILE A 219 8.60 -3.28 3.62
C ILE A 219 8.47 -1.76 3.61
N THR A 220 7.64 -1.20 4.50
CA THR A 220 7.39 0.25 4.54
C THR A 220 8.65 1.04 4.91
N SER A 221 9.50 0.49 5.78
CA SER A 221 10.79 1.10 6.13
C SER A 221 11.82 1.06 5.01
N SER A 222 11.82 0.00 4.22
CA SER A 222 12.65 -0.10 3.01
C SER A 222 12.22 0.96 1.99
N ILE A 223 10.91 1.11 1.77
CA ILE A 223 10.34 2.13 0.89
C ILE A 223 10.67 3.54 1.36
N ALA A 224 10.46 3.84 2.65
CA ALA A 224 10.84 5.12 3.27
C ALA A 224 12.33 5.41 3.08
N SER A 225 13.15 4.36 3.24
CA SER A 225 14.60 4.45 3.07
C SER A 225 15.03 4.79 1.64
N SER A 226 14.30 4.30 0.64
CA SER A 226 14.60 4.51 -0.78
C SER A 226 14.00 5.78 -1.37
N LEU A 227 12.86 6.26 -0.86
CA LEU A 227 12.09 7.33 -1.51
C LEU A 227 12.19 8.70 -0.84
N PHE A 228 12.78 8.82 0.36
CA PHE A 228 12.90 10.06 1.16
C PHE A 228 11.59 10.86 1.37
N LYS A 229 10.43 10.33 0.95
CA LYS A 229 9.13 11.02 0.88
C LYS A 229 8.03 10.30 1.68
N SER A 230 8.39 9.26 2.42
CA SER A 230 7.45 8.39 3.14
C SER A 230 7.95 8.15 4.55
N ASP A 231 7.03 8.22 5.52
CA ASP A 231 7.27 7.66 6.84
C ASP A 231 6.94 6.18 6.83
N ALA A 232 7.82 5.38 7.43
CA ALA A 232 7.59 3.96 7.63
C ALA A 232 6.43 3.72 8.61
N LEU A 233 5.89 2.48 8.63
CA LEU A 233 5.01 2.05 9.70
C LEU A 233 5.68 2.32 11.05
N ARG A 234 5.02 3.10 11.92
CA ARG A 234 5.58 3.49 13.21
C ARG A 234 5.79 2.27 14.10
N TRP A 235 7.00 2.08 14.61
CA TRP A 235 7.31 1.05 15.60
C TRP A 235 6.51 1.26 16.88
N THR A 236 5.94 0.19 17.44
CA THR A 236 5.15 0.24 18.68
C THR A 236 5.70 -0.75 19.72
N PRO A 237 5.45 -0.53 21.03
CA PRO A 237 5.81 -1.50 22.06
C PRO A 237 5.18 -2.89 21.85
N HIS A 238 3.98 -2.95 21.26
CA HIS A 238 3.36 -4.23 20.94
C HIS A 238 4.07 -4.97 19.80
N MET A 239 4.64 -4.25 18.85
CA MET A 239 5.48 -4.87 17.82
C MET A 239 6.79 -5.43 18.41
N GLU A 240 7.32 -4.82 19.47
CA GLU A 240 8.44 -5.40 20.25
C GLU A 240 8.04 -6.75 20.86
N GLU A 241 6.89 -6.80 21.54
CA GLU A 241 6.36 -8.05 22.10
C GLU A 241 6.15 -9.12 21.02
N ASN A 242 5.61 -8.72 19.85
CA ASN A 242 5.46 -9.62 18.70
C ASN A 242 6.81 -10.15 18.22
N LEU A 243 7.85 -9.32 18.20
CA LEU A 243 9.21 -9.69 17.80
C LEU A 243 9.83 -10.68 18.80
N GLU A 244 9.66 -10.46 20.10
CA GLU A 244 10.15 -11.35 21.16
C GLU A 244 9.47 -12.73 21.13
N ILE A 245 8.15 -12.74 20.93
CA ILE A 245 7.38 -13.99 20.79
C ILE A 245 7.81 -14.75 19.54
N LEU A 246 8.05 -14.05 18.43
CA LEU A 246 8.52 -14.69 17.20
C LEU A 246 9.94 -15.25 17.38
N ALA A 247 10.84 -14.50 18.03
CA ALA A 247 12.21 -14.91 18.30
C ALA A 247 12.32 -16.11 19.25
N SER A 248 11.34 -16.31 20.12
CA SER A 248 11.30 -17.44 21.06
C SER A 248 10.56 -18.66 20.51
N THR A 249 9.48 -18.47 19.74
CA THR A 249 8.64 -19.57 19.23
C THR A 249 9.29 -20.29 18.05
N LYS A 250 9.85 -19.55 17.09
CA LYS A 250 10.58 -20.09 15.92
C LYS A 250 9.87 -21.25 15.21
N GLU A 251 8.64 -21.01 14.73
CA GLU A 251 7.86 -22.06 14.05
C GLU A 251 8.47 -22.42 12.69
N CYS A 252 9.09 -21.46 11.99
CA CYS A 252 9.76 -21.72 10.72
C CYS A 252 11.11 -20.99 10.63
N PHE A 253 11.98 -21.42 9.72
CA PHE A 253 13.28 -20.79 9.48
C PHE A 253 13.17 -19.28 9.15
N GLY A 254 12.08 -18.89 8.47
CA GLY A 254 11.80 -17.49 8.15
C GLY A 254 11.64 -16.61 9.39
N ASP A 255 11.22 -17.15 10.54
CA ASP A 255 11.02 -16.36 11.76
C ASP A 255 12.32 -15.71 12.24
N GLU A 256 13.42 -16.47 12.25
CA GLU A 256 14.73 -15.95 12.65
C GLU A 256 15.22 -14.87 11.69
N LEU A 257 15.07 -15.10 10.38
CA LEU A 257 15.47 -14.13 9.37
C LEU A 257 14.65 -12.84 9.49
N LEU A 258 13.33 -12.94 9.68
CA LEU A 258 12.46 -11.79 9.88
C LEU A 258 12.87 -10.99 11.12
N VAL A 259 13.18 -11.68 12.23
CA VAL A 259 13.66 -11.02 13.46
C VAL A 259 14.93 -10.21 13.19
N TRP A 260 15.89 -10.78 12.45
CA TRP A 260 17.10 -10.08 12.05
C TRP A 260 16.82 -8.86 11.17
N LEU A 261 15.98 -9.01 10.15
CA LEU A 261 15.60 -7.91 9.25
C LEU A 261 14.96 -6.75 10.02
N VAL A 262 14.05 -7.03 10.94
CA VAL A 262 13.41 -6.02 11.78
C VAL A 262 14.44 -5.28 12.64
N ARG A 263 15.35 -6.00 13.29
CA ARG A 263 16.40 -5.40 14.14
C ARG A 263 17.32 -4.48 13.34
N ILE A 264 17.78 -4.94 12.18
CA ILE A 264 18.63 -4.14 11.27
C ILE A 264 17.88 -2.87 10.85
N GLN A 265 16.62 -2.99 10.44
CA GLN A 265 15.82 -1.86 9.98
C GLN A 265 15.60 -0.81 11.07
N ARG A 266 15.38 -1.24 12.32
CA ARG A 266 15.26 -0.34 13.47
C ARG A 266 16.55 0.43 13.74
N LEU A 267 17.70 -0.26 13.69
CA LEU A 267 19.00 0.39 13.84
C LEU A 267 19.22 1.42 12.73
N ALA A 268 18.94 1.07 11.47
CA ALA A 268 19.08 1.96 10.33
C ALA A 268 18.20 3.22 10.42
N ILE A 269 16.99 3.11 10.98
CA ILE A 269 16.12 4.28 11.21
C ILE A 269 16.69 5.14 12.34
N SER A 270 17.16 4.52 13.44
CA SER A 270 17.69 5.26 14.59
C SER A 270 18.92 6.11 14.25
N THR A 271 19.82 5.61 13.39
CA THR A 271 21.02 6.34 12.98
C THR A 271 20.70 7.52 12.06
N ARG A 272 19.68 7.41 11.21
CA ARG A 272 19.21 8.52 10.35
C ARG A 272 18.65 9.67 11.16
N ILE A 273 17.86 9.39 12.20
CA ILE A 273 17.29 10.43 13.07
C ILE A 273 18.41 11.19 13.80
N GLY A 274 19.48 10.50 14.22
CA GLY A 274 20.64 11.12 14.86
C GLY A 274 21.56 11.93 13.93
N GLN A 275 21.35 11.87 12.60
CA GLN A 275 22.14 12.58 11.60
C GLN A 275 21.45 13.81 10.98
N ALA A 276 20.23 14.14 11.40
CA ALA A 276 19.57 15.37 10.96
C ALA A 276 20.38 16.59 11.46
N PRO A 277 20.94 17.43 10.58
CA PRO A 277 21.72 18.58 11.03
C PRO A 277 20.80 19.58 11.74
N ASP A 278 21.20 20.00 12.94
CA ASP A 278 20.64 21.16 13.63
C ASP A 278 20.88 22.41 12.78
N THR A 279 20.00 22.69 11.82
CA THR A 279 19.89 24.00 11.18
C THR A 279 19.04 24.91 12.05
N ARG A 280 19.55 25.26 13.22
CA ARG A 280 19.21 26.46 13.99
C ARG A 280 20.50 26.93 14.66
N ILE A 281 20.71 28.25 14.69
CA ILE A 281 21.98 28.99 14.91
C ILE A 281 22.58 29.35 13.53
N SER A 282 22.49 30.57 12.99
CA SER A 282 22.49 31.89 13.63
C SER A 282 21.71 32.93 12.80
N GLU A 283 20.76 33.62 13.43
CA GLU A 283 20.45 35.03 13.12
C GLU A 283 20.41 35.75 14.47
N GLU A 284 21.54 36.35 14.83
CA GLU A 284 21.66 37.54 15.69
C GLU A 284 22.74 38.45 15.08
#